data_AF-A0A382WFQ2-F1
#
_entry.id   AF-A0A382WFQ2-F1
#
_cell.length_a   1.000
_cell.length_b   1.000
_cell.length_c   1.000
_cell.angle_alpha   90.00
_cell.angle_beta   90.00
_cell.angle_gamma   90.00
#
_symmetry.space_group_name_H-M   'P 1'
#
loop_
_entity.id
_entity.type
_entity.pdbx_description
1 polymer ?
#
loop_
_entity_poly.entity_id
_entity_poly.type
_entity_poly.pdbx_seq_one_letter_code
_entity_poly.pdbx_strand_id
1 'polypeptide(L)'
;MMKRIMTLGATALVLVLMLDASEAQRPGRGSKSRVGGDGAGRLAEALSLTADQQAQLKSLRQQMHEQMESLRQQGTELRSEARSLRDQHRQQVRSILTPEQQQALAQLKADRPDGPRGGERAGRRARGRRLAEKLQLTQEQRDAMQDLRRVHRQQVQELRDGASREDLRALHQEHRYSIRQVLTEQQRQTLDQLRAARQSSKRRPRRERQLPPDGDPSLDGSARPGVEGTSWG
;
A
#
# COMPACT_ATOMS: atom_id res chain seq x y z
N MET A 1 50.52 6.12 -11.10
CA MET A 1 50.92 4.70 -11.21
C MET A 1 49.77 3.91 -11.80
N MET A 2 49.96 3.39 -13.01
CA MET A 2 49.06 2.47 -13.69
C MET A 2 49.30 1.04 -13.20
N LYS A 3 48.25 0.23 -13.04
CA LYS A 3 48.25 -1.19 -13.48
C LYS A 3 46.84 -1.56 -13.97
N ARG A 4 46.73 -1.73 -15.28
CA ARG A 4 45.71 -2.52 -15.99
C ARG A 4 46.19 -3.98 -15.99
N ILE A 5 45.27 -4.96 -16.03
CA ILE A 5 45.33 -6.32 -16.64
C ILE A 5 43.96 -6.96 -16.31
N MET A 6 42.99 -6.99 -17.24
CA MET A 6 42.75 -7.99 -18.31
C MET A 6 42.13 -9.32 -17.84
N THR A 7 40.82 -9.43 -18.06
CA THR A 7 40.07 -10.50 -18.79
C THR A 7 40.32 -12.00 -18.57
N LEU A 8 39.17 -12.71 -18.49
CA LEU A 8 38.83 -14.07 -18.94
C LEU A 8 39.18 -15.26 -18.04
N GLY A 9 38.17 -16.11 -17.79
CA GLY A 9 38.36 -17.43 -17.22
C GLY A 9 37.07 -18.03 -16.64
N ALA A 10 36.16 -18.46 -17.52
CA ALA A 10 35.12 -19.41 -17.13
C ALA A 10 35.77 -20.71 -16.63
N THR A 11 35.56 -21.07 -15.37
CA THR A 11 35.72 -22.46 -14.90
C THR A 11 34.72 -22.73 -13.79
N ALA A 12 33.82 -23.66 -14.10
CA ALA A 12 32.98 -24.33 -13.13
C ALA A 12 33.86 -25.18 -12.22
N LEU A 13 33.63 -25.11 -10.91
CA LEU A 13 33.93 -26.22 -10.01
C LEU A 13 32.80 -26.31 -8.99
N VAL A 14 31.81 -27.11 -9.35
CA VAL A 14 30.76 -27.60 -8.46
C VAL A 14 31.39 -28.70 -7.62
N LEU A 15 31.60 -28.45 -6.33
CA LEU A 15 31.93 -29.46 -5.33
C LEU A 15 30.64 -29.77 -4.56
N VAL A 16 29.94 -30.81 -5.00
CA VAL A 16 28.82 -31.42 -4.28
C VAL A 16 29.41 -32.35 -3.22
N LEU A 17 29.21 -32.00 -1.95
CA LEU A 17 29.28 -32.93 -0.83
C LEU A 17 27.85 -33.16 -0.34
N MET A 18 27.28 -34.29 -0.75
CA MET A 18 26.06 -34.84 -0.19
C MET A 18 26.39 -35.50 1.14
N LEU A 19 25.75 -35.04 2.22
CA LEU A 19 25.53 -35.87 3.41
C LEU A 19 24.04 -36.19 3.48
N ASP A 20 23.78 -37.49 3.67
CA ASP A 20 22.48 -38.12 3.71
C ASP A 20 21.53 -37.50 4.74
N ALA A 21 20.28 -37.39 4.29
CA ALA A 21 19.13 -36.99 5.06
C ALA A 21 18.67 -38.13 5.97
N SER A 22 18.44 -37.82 7.25
CA SER A 22 17.50 -38.57 8.08
C SER A 22 16.25 -37.72 8.28
N GLU A 23 15.14 -38.24 7.74
CA GLU A 23 13.77 -37.72 7.78
C GLU A 23 13.28 -37.38 9.20
N ALA A 24 12.61 -36.24 9.29
CA ALA A 24 11.52 -36.04 10.25
C ALA A 24 10.41 -35.24 9.57
N GLN A 25 9.68 -35.91 8.67
CA GLN A 25 8.47 -35.38 8.05
C GLN A 25 7.36 -35.28 9.11
N ARG A 26 7.25 -34.12 9.77
CA ARG A 26 6.03 -33.78 10.51
C ARG A 26 4.92 -33.51 9.50
N PRO A 27 3.72 -34.12 9.61
CA PRO A 27 2.61 -33.82 8.71
C PRO A 27 2.11 -32.41 9.01
N GLY A 28 2.65 -31.45 8.25
CA GLY A 28 2.21 -30.06 8.25
C GLY A 28 0.80 -29.96 7.70
N ARG A 29 -0.14 -29.66 8.60
CA ARG A 29 -1.51 -29.20 8.36
C ARG A 29 -1.64 -28.49 7.01
N GLY A 30 -2.35 -29.12 6.08
CA GLY A 30 -2.57 -28.64 4.71
C GLY A 30 -3.13 -27.22 4.67
N SER A 31 -2.23 -26.24 4.56
CA SER A 31 -2.56 -24.93 4.00
C SER A 31 -2.88 -25.21 2.53
N LYS A 32 -4.15 -25.14 2.15
CA LYS A 32 -4.54 -25.02 0.75
C LYS A 32 -3.75 -23.86 0.16
N SER A 33 -2.65 -24.17 -0.52
CA SER A 33 -1.95 -23.26 -1.41
C SER A 33 -3.00 -22.73 -2.35
N ARG A 34 -3.44 -21.49 -2.13
CA ARG A 34 -4.04 -20.70 -3.21
C ARG A 34 -2.92 -20.54 -4.21
N VAL A 35 -2.85 -21.45 -5.17
CA VAL A 35 -2.02 -21.34 -6.36
C VAL A 35 -2.32 -19.97 -6.95
N GLY A 36 -1.43 -19.01 -6.69
CA GLY A 36 -1.48 -17.67 -7.25
C GLY A 36 -0.98 -17.69 -8.69
N GLY A 37 -1.57 -18.54 -9.53
CA GLY A 37 -1.06 -18.89 -10.86
C GLY A 37 -1.44 -17.88 -11.95
N ASP A 38 -2.67 -17.36 -11.95
CA ASP A 38 -3.18 -16.68 -13.16
C ASP A 38 -3.06 -15.16 -13.17
N GLY A 39 -2.60 -14.55 -12.07
CA GLY A 39 -2.46 -13.09 -12.01
C GLY A 39 -1.42 -12.55 -13.00
N ALA A 40 -0.41 -13.36 -13.32
CA ALA A 40 0.66 -12.99 -14.22
C ALA A 40 0.25 -13.06 -15.71
N GLY A 41 -0.45 -14.12 -16.11
CA GLY A 41 -0.93 -14.29 -17.48
C GLY A 41 -1.96 -13.22 -17.84
N ARG A 42 -2.90 -12.95 -16.94
CA ARG A 42 -3.92 -11.90 -17.15
C ARG A 42 -3.33 -10.50 -17.24
N LEU A 43 -2.24 -10.23 -16.53
CA LEU A 43 -1.53 -8.95 -16.65
C LEU A 43 -0.77 -8.85 -17.98
N ALA A 44 -0.17 -9.94 -18.44
CA ALA A 44 0.56 -9.95 -19.71
C ALA A 44 -0.37 -9.69 -20.90
N GLU A 45 -1.55 -10.30 -20.88
CA GLU A 45 -2.60 -10.06 -21.87
C GLU A 45 -3.14 -8.62 -21.80
N ALA A 46 -3.47 -8.13 -20.60
CA ALA A 46 -4.00 -6.78 -20.42
C ALA A 46 -3.02 -5.66 -20.81
N LEU A 47 -1.71 -5.95 -20.87
CA LEU A 47 -0.67 -5.02 -21.29
C LEU A 47 -0.13 -5.30 -22.70
N SER A 48 -0.69 -6.30 -23.39
CA SER A 48 -0.22 -6.74 -24.72
C SER A 48 1.31 -6.91 -24.77
N LEU A 49 1.87 -7.63 -23.78
CA LEU A 49 3.32 -7.78 -23.66
C LEU A 49 3.90 -8.63 -24.79
N THR A 50 5.03 -8.22 -25.36
CA THR A 50 5.75 -9.01 -26.37
C THR A 50 6.35 -10.29 -25.77
N ALA A 51 6.69 -11.27 -26.62
CA ALA A 51 7.33 -12.50 -26.16
C ALA A 51 8.62 -12.22 -25.37
N ASP A 52 9.43 -11.26 -25.84
CA ASP A 52 10.67 -10.85 -25.17
C ASP A 52 10.39 -10.19 -23.81
N GLN A 53 9.42 -9.28 -23.73
CA GLN A 53 9.01 -8.66 -22.47
C GLN A 53 8.49 -9.70 -21.47
N GLN A 54 7.70 -10.67 -21.93
CA GLN A 54 7.21 -11.75 -21.09
C GLN A 54 8.35 -12.64 -20.56
N ALA A 55 9.33 -12.97 -21.39
CA ALA A 55 10.52 -13.72 -21.00
C ALA A 55 11.35 -12.97 -19.95
N GLN A 56 11.60 -11.67 -20.17
CA GLN A 56 12.32 -10.82 -19.22
C GLN A 56 11.58 -10.71 -17.88
N LEU A 57 10.27 -10.51 -17.89
CA LEU A 57 9.47 -10.42 -16.66
C LEU A 57 9.36 -11.76 -15.93
N LYS A 58 9.36 -12.88 -16.65
CA LYS A 58 9.40 -14.22 -16.05
C LYS A 58 10.72 -14.45 -15.33
N SER A 59 11.85 -14.14 -15.98
CA SER A 59 13.18 -14.22 -15.37
C SER A 59 13.28 -13.31 -14.14
N LEU A 60 12.84 -12.06 -14.26
CA LEU A 60 12.86 -11.09 -13.17
C LEU A 60 12.01 -11.55 -11.97
N ARG A 61 10.85 -12.17 -12.23
CA ARG A 61 10.00 -12.73 -11.17
C ARG A 61 10.66 -13.92 -10.47
N GLN A 62 11.35 -14.77 -11.24
CA GLN A 62 12.08 -15.92 -10.69
C GLN A 62 13.19 -15.46 -9.76
N GLN A 63 13.99 -14.47 -10.19
CA GLN A 63 15.04 -13.87 -9.35
C GLN A 63 14.47 -13.27 -8.05
N MET A 64 13.36 -12.53 -8.13
CA MET A 64 12.66 -12.01 -6.96
C MET A 64 12.19 -13.12 -6.03
N HIS A 65 11.70 -14.24 -6.57
CA HIS A 65 11.25 -15.37 -5.78
C HIS A 65 12.41 -15.95 -4.95
N GLU A 66 13.54 -16.23 -5.61
CA GLU A 66 14.76 -16.76 -4.98
C GLU A 66 15.31 -15.81 -3.92
N GLN A 67 15.41 -14.51 -4.24
CA GLN A 67 15.87 -13.50 -3.28
C GLN A 67 14.93 -13.38 -2.07
N MET A 68 13.61 -13.42 -2.29
CA MET A 68 12.64 -13.41 -1.20
C MET A 68 12.66 -14.69 -0.37
N GLU A 69 12.96 -15.83 -0.98
CA GLU A 69 13.10 -17.11 -0.29
C GLU A 69 14.37 -17.12 0.58
N SER A 70 15.50 -16.66 0.05
CA SER A 70 16.72 -16.45 0.83
C SER A 70 16.47 -15.53 2.03
N LEU A 71 15.79 -14.40 1.84
CA LEU A 71 15.44 -13.49 2.94
C LEU A 71 14.51 -14.16 3.97
N ARG A 72 13.60 -15.03 3.54
CA ARG A 72 12.72 -15.77 4.46
C ARG A 72 13.49 -16.79 5.29
N GLN A 73 14.47 -17.46 4.70
CA GLN A 73 15.33 -18.43 5.39
C GLN A 73 16.24 -17.72 6.42
N GLN A 74 16.64 -16.48 6.16
CA GLN A 74 17.45 -15.66 7.08
C GLN A 74 16.66 -15.10 8.28
N GLY A 75 15.33 -15.06 8.24
CA GLY A 75 14.47 -14.76 9.40
C GLY A 75 13.39 -13.69 9.18
N THR A 76 12.43 -13.59 10.10
CA THR A 76 11.25 -12.72 10.00
C THR A 76 11.51 -11.21 10.18
N GLU A 77 12.71 -10.84 10.63
CA GLU A 77 13.12 -9.46 10.93
C GLU A 77 13.54 -8.66 9.69
N LEU A 78 13.74 -9.31 8.53
CA LEU A 78 14.23 -8.67 7.31
C LEU A 78 13.11 -7.96 6.52
N ARG A 79 12.15 -7.36 7.23
CA ARG A 79 11.00 -6.67 6.62
C ARG A 79 11.42 -5.46 5.79
N SER A 80 12.47 -4.75 6.19
CA SER A 80 13.03 -3.61 5.45
C SER A 80 13.69 -4.07 4.14
N GLU A 81 14.50 -5.12 4.20
CA GLU A 81 15.19 -5.70 3.03
C GLU A 81 14.19 -6.29 2.03
N ALA A 82 13.21 -7.06 2.51
CA ALA A 82 12.13 -7.56 1.66
C ALA A 82 11.34 -6.44 0.97
N ARG A 83 11.23 -5.26 1.59
CA ARG A 83 10.61 -4.09 0.97
C ARG A 83 11.51 -3.44 -0.07
N SER A 84 12.79 -3.24 0.26
CA SER A 84 13.78 -2.69 -0.67
C SER A 84 13.86 -3.54 -1.94
N LEU A 85 13.90 -4.86 -1.78
CA LEU A 85 13.89 -5.82 -2.87
C LEU A 85 12.66 -5.64 -3.78
N ARG A 86 11.45 -5.58 -3.19
CA ARG A 86 10.20 -5.35 -3.94
C ARG A 86 10.18 -4.01 -4.67
N ASP A 87 10.85 -2.99 -4.12
CA ASP A 87 10.94 -1.67 -4.71
C ASP A 87 11.89 -1.63 -5.90
N GLN A 88 13.04 -2.31 -5.81
CA GLN A 88 13.99 -2.50 -6.91
C GLN A 88 13.37 -3.29 -8.06
N HIS A 89 12.74 -4.42 -7.76
CA HIS A 89 12.04 -5.21 -8.77
C HIS A 89 10.92 -4.43 -9.46
N ARG A 90 10.19 -3.56 -8.74
CA ARG A 90 9.19 -2.71 -9.39
C ARG A 90 9.82 -1.74 -10.40
N GLN A 91 11.02 -1.23 -10.14
CA GLN A 91 11.74 -0.37 -11.09
C GLN A 91 12.21 -1.17 -12.30
N GLN A 92 12.76 -2.37 -12.09
CA GLN A 92 13.17 -3.27 -13.17
C GLN A 92 11.99 -3.70 -14.05
N VAL A 93 10.81 -3.96 -13.45
CA VAL A 93 9.58 -4.20 -14.23
C VAL A 93 9.24 -2.98 -15.07
N ARG A 94 9.30 -1.76 -14.51
CA ARG A 94 8.98 -0.53 -15.26
C ARG A 94 9.92 -0.33 -16.46
N SER A 95 11.21 -0.62 -16.33
CA SER A 95 12.16 -0.45 -17.43
C SER A 95 11.95 -1.42 -18.60
N ILE A 96 11.21 -2.52 -18.39
CA ILE A 96 10.87 -3.47 -19.46
C ILE A 96 9.63 -3.01 -20.26
N LEU A 97 8.76 -2.21 -19.66
CA LEU A 97 7.48 -1.79 -20.24
C LEU A 97 7.63 -0.49 -21.03
N THR A 98 6.90 -0.38 -22.15
CA THR A 98 6.79 0.88 -22.90
C THR A 98 6.02 1.94 -22.09
N PRO A 99 6.14 3.24 -22.41
CA PRO A 99 5.37 4.30 -21.75
C PRO A 99 3.85 4.02 -21.74
N GLU A 100 3.31 3.53 -22.84
CA GLU A 100 1.88 3.22 -23.00
C GLU A 100 1.48 2.04 -22.10
N GLN A 101 2.31 1.00 -22.03
CA GLN A 101 2.07 -0.15 -21.15
C GLN A 101 2.19 0.23 -19.67
N GLN A 102 3.07 1.16 -19.31
CA GLN A 102 3.16 1.68 -17.95
C GLN A 102 1.89 2.43 -17.56
N GLN A 103 1.31 3.19 -18.49
CA GLN A 103 0.03 3.87 -18.30
C GLN A 103 -1.11 2.87 -18.11
N ALA A 104 -1.21 1.85 -18.96
CA ALA A 104 -2.22 0.79 -18.82
C ALA A 104 -2.06 0.06 -17.46
N LEU A 105 -0.83 -0.23 -17.04
CA LEU A 105 -0.54 -0.83 -15.74
C LEU A 105 -0.97 0.08 -14.57
N ALA A 106 -0.81 1.40 -14.71
CA ALA A 106 -1.24 2.36 -13.70
C ALA A 106 -2.77 2.41 -13.58
N GLN A 107 -3.50 2.36 -14.69
CA GLN A 107 -4.96 2.28 -14.73
C GLN A 107 -5.47 0.98 -14.10
N LEU A 108 -4.94 -0.17 -14.49
CA LEU A 108 -5.28 -1.47 -13.89
C LEU A 108 -5.07 -1.49 -12.36
N LYS A 109 -4.05 -0.78 -11.86
CA LYS A 109 -3.81 -0.63 -10.41
C LYS A 109 -4.82 0.30 -9.76
N ALA A 110 -5.24 1.36 -10.44
CA ALA A 110 -6.24 2.30 -9.96
C ALA A 110 -7.64 1.66 -9.89
N ASP A 111 -7.96 0.77 -10.82
CA ASP A 111 -9.27 0.11 -10.92
C ASP A 111 -9.38 -1.14 -10.05
N ARG A 112 -8.27 -1.59 -9.44
CA ARG A 112 -8.28 -2.75 -8.56
C ARG A 112 -9.23 -2.52 -7.38
N PRO A 113 -10.29 -3.35 -7.22
CA PRO A 113 -11.23 -3.20 -6.14
C PRO A 113 -10.54 -3.41 -4.79
N ASP A 114 -10.96 -2.63 -3.80
CA ASP A 114 -10.46 -2.79 -2.44
C ASP A 114 -10.92 -4.17 -1.93
N GLY A 115 -9.95 -5.05 -1.66
CA GLY A 115 -10.27 -6.42 -1.23
C GLY A 115 -11.06 -6.47 0.09
N PRO A 116 -11.67 -7.63 0.43
CA PRO A 116 -12.64 -7.75 1.53
C PRO A 116 -12.13 -7.39 2.94
N ARG A 117 -10.82 -7.14 3.12
CA ARG A 117 -10.19 -6.72 4.40
C ARG A 117 -9.91 -5.21 4.46
N GLY A 118 -10.58 -4.42 3.62
CA GLY A 118 -10.13 -3.09 3.21
C GLY A 118 -10.58 -1.89 4.04
N GLY A 119 -11.65 -1.95 4.83
CA GLY A 119 -12.33 -0.79 5.47
C GLY A 119 -11.58 0.56 5.48
N GLU A 120 -10.72 0.78 6.47
CA GLU A 120 -10.03 2.07 6.67
C GLU A 120 -8.91 2.34 5.63
N ARG A 121 -8.29 1.28 5.10
CA ARG A 121 -7.23 1.38 4.07
C ARG A 121 -7.82 1.70 2.70
N ALA A 122 -8.99 1.15 2.38
CA ALA A 122 -9.82 1.44 1.23
C ALA A 122 -10.26 2.91 1.27
N GLY A 123 -10.77 3.37 2.43
CA GLY A 123 -11.11 4.77 2.63
C GLY A 123 -9.93 5.73 2.42
N ARG A 124 -8.73 5.39 2.91
CA ARG A 124 -7.51 6.18 2.65
C ARG A 124 -7.14 6.22 1.15
N ARG A 125 -7.22 5.08 0.45
CA ARG A 125 -6.93 4.99 -1.00
C ARG A 125 -7.95 5.75 -1.83
N ALA A 126 -9.23 5.61 -1.55
CA ALA A 126 -10.31 6.33 -2.21
C ALA A 126 -10.16 7.85 -2.07
N ARG A 127 -9.78 8.34 -0.87
CA ARG A 127 -9.47 9.77 -0.68
C ARG A 127 -8.27 10.22 -1.52
N GLY A 128 -7.24 9.38 -1.63
CA GLY A 128 -6.08 9.66 -2.48
C GLY A 128 -6.45 9.75 -3.97
N ARG A 129 -7.26 8.80 -4.47
CA ARG A 129 -7.78 8.79 -5.85
C ARG A 129 -8.58 10.07 -6.17
N ARG A 130 -9.57 10.39 -5.32
CA ARG A 130 -10.38 11.61 -5.47
C ARG A 130 -9.55 12.90 -5.46
N LEU A 131 -8.48 12.95 -4.68
CA LEU A 131 -7.58 14.12 -4.68
C LEU A 131 -6.80 14.22 -5.99
N ALA A 132 -6.28 13.10 -6.50
CA ALA A 132 -5.55 13.09 -7.77
C ALA A 132 -6.44 13.47 -8.96
N GLU A 133 -7.70 13.05 -8.96
CA GLU A 133 -8.71 13.46 -9.95
C GLU A 133 -9.01 14.96 -9.87
N LYS A 134 -9.26 15.48 -8.66
CA LYS A 134 -9.53 16.92 -8.46
C LYS A 134 -8.39 17.82 -8.87
N LEU A 135 -7.14 17.35 -8.69
CA LEU A 135 -5.94 18.06 -9.14
C LEU A 135 -5.61 17.77 -10.60
N GLN A 136 -6.34 16.87 -11.26
CA GLN A 136 -6.10 16.45 -12.64
C GLN A 136 -4.63 16.07 -12.85
N LEU A 137 -4.06 15.28 -11.92
CA LEU A 137 -2.63 14.96 -11.96
C LEU A 137 -2.29 14.19 -13.22
N THR A 138 -1.23 14.61 -13.91
CA THR A 138 -0.66 13.88 -15.04
C THR A 138 -0.05 12.55 -14.59
N GLN A 139 0.25 11.66 -15.53
CA GLN A 139 0.88 10.38 -15.21
C GLN A 139 2.27 10.58 -14.58
N GLU A 140 3.08 11.46 -15.16
CA GLU A 140 4.40 11.83 -14.63
C GLU A 140 4.30 12.36 -13.19
N GLN A 141 3.33 13.24 -12.91
CA GLN A 141 3.09 13.74 -11.56
C GLN A 141 2.68 12.62 -10.60
N ARG A 142 1.85 11.66 -11.05
CA ARG A 142 1.43 10.51 -10.23
C ARG A 142 2.60 9.60 -9.89
N ASP A 143 3.50 9.36 -10.83
CA ASP A 143 4.72 8.57 -10.64
C ASP A 143 5.70 9.28 -9.70
N ALA A 144 5.97 10.57 -9.92
CA ALA A 144 6.77 11.38 -9.01
C ALA A 144 6.22 11.36 -7.58
N MET A 145 4.89 11.50 -7.42
CA MET A 145 4.21 11.39 -6.13
C MET A 145 4.35 10.00 -5.50
N GLN A 146 4.40 8.93 -6.30
CA GLN A 146 4.61 7.58 -5.80
C GLN A 146 6.03 7.39 -5.28
N ASP A 147 7.02 7.95 -5.96
CA ASP A 147 8.42 7.87 -5.54
C ASP A 147 8.69 8.75 -4.32
N LEU A 148 8.12 9.95 -4.25
CA LEU A 148 8.14 10.78 -3.03
C LEU A 148 7.52 10.04 -1.83
N ARG A 149 6.42 9.32 -2.02
CA ARG A 149 5.82 8.49 -0.95
C ARG A 149 6.69 7.30 -0.56
N ARG A 150 7.55 6.82 -1.46
CA ARG A 150 8.50 5.74 -1.17
C ARG A 150 9.62 6.27 -0.27
N VAL A 151 10.25 7.38 -0.69
CA VAL A 151 11.30 8.06 0.07
C VAL A 151 10.81 8.46 1.45
N HIS A 152 9.65 9.12 1.54
CA HIS A 152 9.09 9.52 2.83
C HIS A 152 8.83 8.32 3.76
N ARG A 153 8.38 7.18 3.23
CA ARG A 153 8.23 5.97 4.05
C ARG A 153 9.56 5.40 4.51
N GLN A 154 10.63 5.52 3.75
CA GLN A 154 11.97 5.10 4.16
C GLN A 154 12.47 6.02 5.28
N GLN A 155 12.38 7.34 5.09
CA GLN A 155 12.73 8.32 6.12
C GLN A 155 11.93 8.11 7.43
N VAL A 156 10.63 7.81 7.34
CA VAL A 156 9.81 7.46 8.53
C VAL A 156 10.27 6.15 9.19
N GLN A 157 10.81 5.18 8.45
CA GLN A 157 11.31 3.93 9.02
C GLN A 157 12.69 4.08 9.66
N GLU A 158 13.54 4.92 9.08
CA GLU A 158 14.85 5.28 9.63
C GLU A 158 14.71 6.04 10.95
N LEU A 159 13.67 6.86 11.06
CA LEU A 159 13.16 7.37 12.33
C LEU A 159 12.52 6.23 13.14
N ARG A 160 13.38 5.41 13.76
CA ARG A 160 12.99 4.31 14.67
C ARG A 160 12.28 4.86 15.93
N ASP A 161 11.86 3.94 16.80
CA ASP A 161 11.28 4.26 18.11
C ASP A 161 12.20 5.23 18.86
N GLY A 162 11.69 6.43 19.17
CA GLY A 162 12.46 7.51 19.81
C GLY A 162 12.48 8.85 19.04
N ALA A 163 12.00 8.87 17.79
CA ALA A 163 11.90 10.12 17.03
C ALA A 163 11.05 11.18 17.76
N SER A 164 11.57 12.39 17.87
CA SER A 164 10.85 13.47 18.53
C SER A 164 9.64 13.91 17.69
N ARG A 165 8.69 14.57 18.35
CA ARG A 165 7.56 15.20 17.63
C ARG A 165 8.06 16.26 16.63
N GLU A 166 9.20 16.87 16.89
CA GLU A 166 9.80 17.87 16.01
C GLU A 166 10.39 17.23 14.75
N ASP A 167 11.14 16.13 14.90
CA ASP A 167 11.70 15.37 13.77
C ASP A 167 10.60 14.90 12.83
N LEU A 168 9.54 14.33 13.40
CA LEU A 168 8.39 13.91 12.63
C LEU A 168 7.73 15.11 11.93
N ARG A 169 7.58 16.26 12.60
CA ARG A 169 7.01 17.46 11.98
C ARG A 169 7.89 17.99 10.85
N ALA A 170 9.20 18.02 11.01
CA ALA A 170 10.14 18.44 9.98
C ALA A 170 10.04 17.53 8.76
N LEU A 171 10.06 16.21 8.97
CA LEU A 171 9.92 15.23 7.90
C LEU A 171 8.57 15.35 7.15
N HIS A 172 7.47 15.61 7.86
CA HIS A 172 6.17 15.85 7.22
C HIS A 172 6.15 17.17 6.44
N GLN A 173 6.85 18.20 6.89
CA GLN A 173 6.97 19.48 6.18
C GLN A 173 7.77 19.32 4.89
N GLU A 174 8.93 18.66 4.97
CA GLU A 174 9.77 18.33 3.82
C GLU A 174 8.96 17.54 2.78
N HIS A 175 8.32 16.45 3.19
CA HIS A 175 7.51 15.65 2.26
C HIS A 175 6.38 16.47 1.61
N ARG A 176 5.71 17.34 2.38
CA ARG A 176 4.69 18.24 1.85
C ARG A 176 5.24 19.25 0.86
N TYR A 177 6.45 19.75 1.09
CA TYR A 177 7.14 20.66 0.19
C TYR A 177 7.49 19.95 -1.13
N SER A 178 8.10 18.76 -1.08
CA SER A 178 8.44 17.99 -2.28
C SER A 178 7.21 17.65 -3.12
N ILE A 179 6.10 17.26 -2.47
CA ILE A 179 4.81 17.06 -3.16
C ILE A 179 4.36 18.33 -3.88
N ARG A 180 4.52 19.49 -3.25
CA ARG A 180 4.07 20.78 -3.79
C ARG A 180 4.86 21.19 -5.04
N GLN A 181 6.14 20.82 -5.12
CA GLN A 181 7.00 21.13 -6.26
C GLN A 181 6.64 20.33 -7.52
N VAL A 182 6.00 19.16 -7.35
CA VAL A 182 5.50 18.36 -8.47
C VAL A 182 4.25 18.99 -9.11
N LEU A 183 3.54 19.85 -8.38
CA LEU A 183 2.28 20.45 -8.82
C LEU A 183 2.50 21.77 -9.55
N THR A 184 1.66 22.04 -10.56
CA THR A 184 1.59 23.36 -11.20
C THR A 184 1.03 24.41 -10.25
N GLU A 185 1.21 25.69 -10.56
CA GLU A 185 0.70 26.77 -9.72
C GLU A 185 -0.83 26.69 -9.53
N GLN A 186 -1.57 26.45 -10.61
CA GLN A 186 -3.02 26.27 -10.54
C GLN A 186 -3.41 25.08 -9.66
N GLN A 187 -2.73 23.94 -9.78
CA GLN A 187 -2.98 22.77 -8.93
C GLN A 187 -2.64 23.05 -7.45
N ARG A 188 -1.60 23.85 -7.16
CA ARG A 188 -1.27 24.28 -5.80
C ARG A 188 -2.39 25.12 -5.19
N GLN A 189 -2.95 26.06 -5.95
CA GLN A 189 -4.10 26.87 -5.50
C GLN A 189 -5.32 26.00 -5.22
N THR A 190 -5.65 25.05 -6.11
CA THR A 190 -6.74 24.10 -5.87
C THR A 190 -6.50 23.28 -4.61
N LEU A 191 -5.27 22.82 -4.38
CA LEU A 191 -4.90 22.07 -3.18
C LEU A 191 -5.12 22.89 -1.89
N ASP A 192 -4.81 24.19 -1.91
CA ASP A 192 -4.99 25.07 -0.77
C ASP A 192 -6.45 25.39 -0.49
N GLN A 193 -7.25 25.62 -1.54
CA GLN A 193 -8.70 25.78 -1.41
C GLN A 193 -9.34 24.54 -0.77
N LEU A 194 -8.95 23.34 -1.21
CA LEU A 194 -9.43 22.08 -0.63
C LEU A 194 -9.02 21.93 0.84
N ARG A 195 -7.82 22.39 1.22
CA ARG A 195 -7.35 22.38 2.62
C ARG A 195 -8.13 23.37 3.48
N ALA A 196 -8.34 24.59 3.00
CA ALA A 196 -9.10 25.63 3.69
C ALA A 196 -10.55 25.21 3.95
N ALA A 197 -11.21 24.64 2.93
CA ALA A 197 -12.58 24.11 3.06
C ALA A 197 -12.68 22.99 4.11
N ARG A 198 -11.66 22.13 4.21
CA ARG A 198 -11.62 21.09 5.25
C ARG A 198 -11.37 21.65 6.65
N GLN A 199 -10.59 22.72 6.75
CA GLN A 199 -10.33 23.36 8.03
C GLN A 199 -11.57 24.10 8.54
N SER A 200 -12.31 24.78 7.67
CA SER A 200 -13.59 25.41 8.03
C SER A 200 -14.66 24.38 8.40
N SER A 201 -14.73 23.24 7.71
CA SER A 201 -15.67 22.17 8.06
C SER A 201 -15.40 21.54 9.43
N LYS A 202 -14.12 21.43 9.83
CA LYS A 202 -13.72 20.95 11.17
C LYS A 202 -14.01 21.94 12.29
N ARG A 203 -14.03 23.25 11.98
CA ARG A 203 -14.27 24.33 12.94
C ARG A 203 -15.76 24.64 13.16
N ARG A 204 -16.67 24.02 12.41
CA ARG A 204 -18.11 24.12 12.69
C ARG A 204 -18.38 23.46 14.05
N PRO A 205 -18.95 24.17 15.04
CA PRO A 205 -19.36 23.54 16.28
C PRO A 205 -20.32 22.41 15.93
N ARG A 206 -20.23 21.30 16.66
CA ARG A 206 -21.21 20.20 16.64
C ARG A 206 -22.52 20.82 17.11
N ARG A 207 -23.28 21.44 16.19
CA ARG A 207 -24.61 21.97 16.47
C ARG A 207 -25.37 20.85 17.18
N GLU A 208 -25.94 21.21 18.32
CA GLU A 208 -26.85 20.40 19.12
C GLU A 208 -27.48 19.33 18.24
N ARG A 209 -27.21 18.07 18.57
CA ARG A 209 -28.12 17.01 18.17
C ARG A 209 -29.38 17.31 18.96
N GLN A 210 -30.25 18.16 18.41
CA GLN A 210 -31.56 18.45 18.99
C GLN A 210 -32.19 17.09 19.25
N LEU A 211 -32.31 16.71 20.52
CA LEU A 211 -33.31 15.73 20.90
C LEU A 211 -34.64 16.28 20.35
N PRO A 212 -35.49 15.43 19.76
CA PRO A 212 -36.83 15.87 19.40
C PRO A 212 -37.46 16.49 20.67
N PRO A 213 -38.14 17.65 20.55
CA PRO A 213 -38.82 18.22 21.70
C PRO A 213 -39.80 17.17 22.23
N ASP A 214 -39.72 16.89 23.54
CA ASP A 214 -40.68 16.05 24.23
C ASP A 214 -42.10 16.50 23.86
N GLY A 215 -42.86 15.60 23.26
CA GLY A 215 -44.18 15.94 22.75
C GLY A 215 -44.89 14.79 22.09
N ASP A 216 -45.28 13.78 22.87
CA ASP A 216 -46.67 13.31 22.82
C ASP A 216 -47.07 12.53 24.10
N PRO A 217 -47.87 13.11 25.02
CA PRO A 217 -48.48 12.39 26.13
C PRO A 217 -49.90 11.90 25.77
N SER A 218 -50.13 11.45 24.54
CA SER A 218 -51.45 10.99 24.06
C SER A 218 -51.45 9.51 23.70
N LEU A 219 -51.21 8.62 24.66
CA LEU A 219 -51.66 7.23 24.61
C LEU A 219 -52.22 6.83 25.98
N ASP A 220 -53.38 7.41 26.29
CA ASP A 220 -54.44 6.73 27.03
C ASP A 220 -54.83 5.45 26.26
N GLY A 221 -54.92 4.32 26.97
CA GLY A 221 -55.68 3.18 26.45
C GLY A 221 -55.15 1.79 26.83
N SER A 222 -54.96 1.49 28.11
CA SER A 222 -55.29 0.14 28.61
C SER A 222 -55.38 0.11 30.13
N ALA A 223 -56.61 0.34 30.59
CA ALA A 223 -57.07 -0.11 31.88
C ALA A 223 -56.82 -1.62 32.04
N ARG A 224 -56.26 -2.02 33.19
CA ARG A 224 -56.60 -3.28 33.86
C ARG A 224 -56.79 -3.01 35.35
N PRO A 225 -57.91 -3.47 35.94
CA PRO A 225 -58.35 -3.05 37.26
C PRO A 225 -57.72 -3.87 38.39
N GLY A 226 -57.54 -3.19 39.53
CA GLY A 226 -57.77 -3.66 40.90
C GLY A 226 -57.19 -5.00 41.35
N VAL A 227 -56.21 -4.95 42.25
CA VAL A 227 -56.21 -5.80 43.45
C VAL A 227 -55.67 -4.96 44.63
N GLU A 228 -56.57 -4.64 45.55
CA GLU A 228 -56.29 -4.18 46.90
C GLU A 228 -55.66 -5.32 47.72
N GLY A 229 -54.78 -5.01 48.67
CA GLY A 229 -54.37 -6.00 49.68
C GLY A 229 -53.09 -5.71 50.45
N THR A 230 -53.21 -4.93 51.53
CA THR A 230 -52.59 -5.11 52.87
C THR A 230 -51.09 -5.49 52.96
N SER A 231 -50.24 -4.60 53.47
CA SER A 231 -49.90 -4.45 54.90
C SER A 231 -49.40 -5.73 55.57
N TRP A 232 -48.09 -5.80 55.84
CA TRP A 232 -47.38 -6.25 57.06
C TRP A 232 -45.91 -5.87 56.82
N GLY A 233 -45.07 -5.36 57.72
CA GLY A 233 -45.06 -5.19 59.16
C GLY A 233 -43.60 -4.92 59.50
#